data_AF-A0A8H4NQD0-F1
#
_entry.id   AF-A0A8H4NQD0-F1
#
_cell.length_a   1.000
_cell.length_b   1.000
_cell.length_c   1.000
_cell.angle_alpha   90.00
_cell.angle_beta   90.00
_cell.angle_gamma   90.00
#
_symmetry.space_group_name_H-M   'P 1'
#
loop_
_entity.id
_entity.type
_entity.pdbx_description
1 polymer ?
#
loop_
_entity_poly.entity_id
_entity_poly.type
_entity_poly.pdbx_seq_one_letter_code
_entity_poly.pdbx_strand_id
1 'polypeptide(L)'
;MPPIKGCIQGSMVLKDTIFSNMSEEDYYAAVRPKVVASRNLHELLPQNMDFFILLSSASGVVGNRGQSNYCIGNTYQDALARHRVALGLPGVAVDLGMILSVGFAAENQESMANLRQEGFNAMREDEFLALLDMLCDPSGKYSTNTNQQLHASSLAQIAVGLEAPATLRIKGIPEPAWMNDPLFKHLYQIRGDGDNEGDGDGEGSGTSCATLLPAATSLDDATKIVSAAIVQKLCKALSSSERDIDVSKPLHSYGVDSLVAVELRAWFMKEVGSDIAVFDIMSGQSLEELAALAARRSSFASLEDEKEGE
;
A
#
# COMPACT_ATOMS: atom_id res chain seq x y z
N MET A 1 27.39 22.91 28.01
CA MET A 1 26.91 22.17 26.82
C MET A 1 26.32 23.17 25.84
N PRO A 2 26.40 22.94 24.52
CA PRO A 2 25.71 23.77 23.54
C PRO A 2 24.17 23.73 23.77
N PRO A 3 23.42 24.77 23.37
CA PRO A 3 21.97 24.79 23.50
C PRO A 3 21.33 23.70 22.62
N ILE A 4 20.22 23.12 23.10
CA ILE A 4 19.42 22.20 22.30
C ILE A 4 18.70 23.01 21.21
N LYS A 5 18.89 22.62 19.95
CA LYS A 5 18.35 23.32 18.78
C LYS A 5 17.27 22.56 18.03
N GLY A 6 17.04 21.31 18.35
CA GLY A 6 15.94 20.56 17.74
C GLY A 6 15.63 19.29 18.50
N CYS A 7 14.46 18.74 18.22
CA CYS A 7 13.98 17.49 18.78
C CYS A 7 13.39 16.63 17.68
N ILE A 8 13.81 15.36 17.61
CA ILE A 8 13.14 14.31 16.83
C ILE A 8 12.72 13.25 17.83
N GLN A 9 11.42 13.08 18.01
CA GLN A 9 10.86 12.09 18.91
C GLN A 9 10.37 10.88 18.14
N GLY A 10 11.18 9.82 18.14
CA GLY A 10 10.90 8.52 17.52
C GLY A 10 10.74 7.35 18.49
N SER A 11 10.65 7.58 19.80
CA SER A 11 10.49 6.49 20.77
C SER A 11 9.15 5.79 20.60
N MET A 12 9.20 4.48 20.42
CA MET A 12 8.02 3.65 20.19
C MET A 12 8.21 2.24 20.76
N VAL A 13 7.10 1.59 21.05
CA VAL A 13 6.98 0.16 21.36
C VAL A 13 5.73 -0.34 20.66
N LEU A 14 5.79 -1.52 20.04
CA LEU A 14 4.63 -2.19 19.46
C LEU A 14 4.20 -3.36 20.32
N LYS A 15 2.89 -3.47 20.52
CA LYS A 15 2.23 -4.51 21.31
C LYS A 15 0.90 -4.84 20.64
N ASP A 16 1.02 -5.50 19.50
CA ASP A 16 -0.09 -5.70 18.58
C ASP A 16 -1.02 -6.79 19.10
N THR A 17 -2.26 -6.41 19.40
CA THR A 17 -3.31 -7.30 19.87
C THR A 17 -4.68 -6.68 19.63
N ILE A 18 -5.67 -7.51 19.34
CA ILE A 18 -7.06 -7.05 19.20
C ILE A 18 -7.48 -6.38 20.51
N PHE A 19 -8.15 -5.23 20.43
CA PHE A 19 -8.50 -4.42 21.60
C PHE A 19 -9.20 -5.21 22.71
N SER A 20 -10.10 -6.15 22.36
CA SER A 20 -10.80 -7.01 23.34
C SER A 20 -9.86 -7.90 24.16
N ASN A 21 -8.67 -8.19 23.65
CA ASN A 21 -7.66 -9.05 24.27
C ASN A 21 -6.46 -8.24 24.77
N MET A 22 -6.53 -6.91 24.71
CA MET A 22 -5.42 -6.04 25.08
C MET A 22 -5.32 -5.94 26.61
N SER A 23 -4.19 -6.37 27.15
CA SER A 23 -3.89 -6.16 28.57
C SER A 23 -3.60 -4.68 28.84
N GLU A 24 -3.82 -4.25 30.09
CA GLU A 24 -3.45 -2.91 30.53
C GLU A 24 -1.94 -2.65 30.37
N GLU A 25 -1.11 -3.69 30.58
CA GLU A 25 0.33 -3.63 30.38
C GLU A 25 0.70 -3.36 28.92
N ASP A 26 0.13 -4.11 27.98
CA ASP A 26 0.36 -3.93 26.54
C ASP A 26 -0.13 -2.56 26.05
N TYR A 27 -1.25 -2.08 26.60
CA TYR A 27 -1.75 -0.73 26.34
C TYR A 27 -0.72 0.33 26.75
N TYR A 28 -0.29 0.33 28.02
CA TYR A 28 0.63 1.35 28.51
C TYR A 28 2.03 1.23 27.92
N ALA A 29 2.49 0.02 27.59
CA ALA A 29 3.78 -0.20 26.96
C ALA A 29 3.90 0.55 25.63
N ALA A 30 2.87 0.50 24.78
CA ALA A 30 2.86 1.21 23.49
C ALA A 30 2.50 2.71 23.62
N VAL A 31 1.61 3.06 24.55
CA VAL A 31 1.13 4.45 24.71
C VAL A 31 2.18 5.36 25.36
N ARG A 32 2.86 4.91 26.42
CA ARG A 32 3.76 5.77 27.22
C ARG A 32 4.91 6.41 26.41
N PRO A 33 5.64 5.68 25.55
CA PRO A 33 6.72 6.26 24.76
C PRO A 33 6.25 7.39 23.83
N LYS A 34 5.04 7.29 23.26
CA LYS A 34 4.53 8.33 22.36
C LYS A 34 3.81 9.45 23.10
N VAL A 35 3.03 9.15 24.13
CA VAL A 35 2.26 10.17 24.85
C VAL A 35 3.10 10.87 25.92
N VAL A 36 3.55 10.11 26.91
CA VAL A 36 4.22 10.68 28.09
C VAL A 36 5.56 11.29 27.71
N ALA A 37 6.36 10.60 26.90
CA ALA A 37 7.66 11.14 26.51
C ALA A 37 7.51 12.38 25.61
N SER A 38 6.58 12.39 24.65
CA SER A 38 6.36 13.59 23.81
C SER A 38 5.87 14.79 24.63
N ARG A 39 4.97 14.56 25.60
CA ARG A 39 4.55 15.58 26.55
C ARG A 39 5.73 16.13 27.34
N ASN A 40 6.55 15.26 27.92
CA ASN A 40 7.74 15.66 28.69
C ASN A 40 8.71 16.47 27.82
N LEU A 41 8.94 16.06 26.57
CA LEU A 41 9.81 16.80 25.65
C LEU A 41 9.23 18.19 25.32
N HIS A 42 7.92 18.30 25.15
CA HIS A 42 7.25 19.59 24.96
C HIS A 42 7.40 20.51 26.18
N GLU A 43 7.26 19.97 27.40
CA GLU A 43 7.29 20.74 28.66
C GLU A 43 8.71 21.11 29.11
N LEU A 44 9.71 20.26 28.84
CA LEU A 44 11.05 20.37 29.42
C LEU A 44 12.12 20.91 28.45
N LEU A 45 11.92 20.82 27.13
CA LEU A 45 12.89 21.33 26.16
C LEU A 45 12.73 22.85 25.93
N PRO A 46 13.81 23.55 25.51
CA PRO A 46 13.72 24.97 25.16
C PRO A 46 12.69 25.24 24.06
N GLN A 47 11.93 26.33 24.19
CA GLN A 47 10.90 26.67 23.20
C GLN A 47 11.47 27.30 21.92
N ASN A 48 12.69 27.84 21.97
CA ASN A 48 13.39 28.51 20.87
C ASN A 48 14.26 27.56 20.02
N MET A 49 13.79 26.33 19.85
CA MET A 49 14.39 25.36 18.94
C MET A 49 14.07 25.73 17.48
N ASP A 50 14.89 25.23 16.57
CA ASP A 50 14.73 25.42 15.13
C ASP A 50 13.65 24.45 14.58
N PHE A 51 13.52 23.25 15.17
CA PHE A 51 12.49 22.25 14.81
C PHE A 51 12.03 21.37 15.99
N PHE A 52 10.83 20.81 15.87
CA PHE A 52 10.29 19.79 16.77
C PHE A 52 9.47 18.77 15.96
N ILE A 53 10.05 17.60 15.73
CA ILE A 53 9.50 16.56 14.86
C ILE A 53 9.02 15.40 15.73
N LEU A 54 7.77 15.00 15.55
CA LEU A 54 7.17 13.83 16.15
C LEU A 54 7.04 12.76 15.06
N LEU A 55 7.76 11.64 15.17
CA LEU A 55 7.59 10.52 14.25
C LEU A 55 6.34 9.74 14.67
N SER A 56 5.22 10.06 14.02
CA SER A 56 3.91 9.44 14.18
C SER A 56 3.75 8.30 13.17
N SER A 57 2.52 7.86 12.89
CA SER A 57 2.26 6.84 11.87
C SER A 57 0.93 7.06 11.18
N ALA A 58 0.88 6.74 9.89
CA ALA A 58 -0.33 6.75 9.09
C ALA A 58 -1.44 5.85 9.67
N SER A 59 -1.10 4.84 10.49
CA SER A 59 -2.08 4.06 11.25
C SER A 59 -2.87 4.89 12.26
N GLY A 60 -2.37 6.04 12.71
CA GLY A 60 -3.14 7.01 13.51
C GLY A 60 -4.27 7.68 12.71
N VAL A 61 -4.12 7.73 11.38
CA VAL A 61 -5.08 8.35 10.46
C VAL A 61 -6.10 7.32 9.94
N VAL A 62 -5.62 6.19 9.42
CA VAL A 62 -6.47 5.18 8.76
C VAL A 62 -6.82 4.00 9.66
N GLY A 63 -6.21 3.91 10.84
CA GLY A 63 -6.30 2.76 11.73
C GLY A 63 -5.40 1.60 11.30
N ASN A 64 -5.15 0.67 12.22
CA ASN A 64 -4.60 -0.64 11.88
C ASN A 64 -5.13 -1.71 12.85
N ARG A 65 -5.45 -2.91 12.34
CA ARG A 65 -5.98 -4.00 13.15
C ARG A 65 -4.94 -4.45 14.17
N GLY A 66 -5.36 -4.55 15.42
CA GLY A 66 -4.49 -4.94 16.51
C GLY A 66 -3.59 -3.81 17.07
N GLN A 67 -3.62 -2.61 16.49
CA GLN A 67 -2.71 -1.53 16.87
C GLN A 67 -3.38 -0.36 17.59
N SER A 68 -4.55 -0.58 18.23
CA SER A 68 -5.30 0.50 18.89
C SER A 68 -4.47 1.31 19.90
N ASN A 69 -3.61 0.67 20.68
CA ASN A 69 -2.66 1.31 21.60
C ASN A 69 -1.61 2.18 20.87
N TYR A 70 -1.06 1.71 19.77
CA TYR A 70 -0.11 2.45 18.94
C TYR A 70 -0.77 3.65 18.26
N CYS A 71 -1.96 3.45 17.67
CA CYS A 71 -2.78 4.51 17.06
C CYS A 71 -3.12 5.64 18.04
N ILE A 72 -3.40 5.33 19.31
CA ILE A 72 -3.60 6.34 20.37
C ILE A 72 -2.35 7.18 20.59
N GLY A 73 -1.18 6.54 20.64
CA GLY A 73 0.10 7.25 20.77
C GLY A 73 0.36 8.19 19.60
N ASN A 74 0.12 7.74 18.38
CA ASN A 74 0.29 8.52 17.15
C ASN A 74 -0.68 9.71 17.09
N THR A 75 -1.98 9.47 17.27
CA THR A 75 -2.99 10.54 17.26
C THR A 75 -2.78 11.60 18.35
N TYR A 76 -2.19 11.23 19.50
CA TYR A 76 -1.73 12.20 20.49
C TYR A 76 -0.59 13.08 19.96
N GLN A 77 0.39 12.49 19.29
CA GLN A 77 1.50 13.24 18.68
C GLN A 77 0.99 14.20 17.61
N ASP A 78 0.03 13.80 16.79
CA ASP A 78 -0.62 14.64 15.78
C ASP A 78 -1.29 15.86 16.42
N ALA A 79 -2.03 15.63 17.50
CA ALA A 79 -2.67 16.69 18.27
C ALA A 79 -1.64 17.60 18.97
N LEU A 80 -0.54 17.04 19.48
CA LEU A 80 0.52 17.80 20.12
C LEU A 80 1.25 18.70 19.12
N ALA A 81 1.50 18.23 17.89
CA ALA A 81 2.09 19.06 16.85
C ALA A 81 1.20 20.27 16.52
N ARG A 82 -0.11 20.03 16.31
CA ARG A 82 -1.10 21.09 16.11
C ARG A 82 -1.17 22.06 17.29
N HIS A 83 -1.10 21.54 18.52
CA HIS A 83 -1.05 22.36 19.73
C HIS A 83 0.20 23.26 19.79
N ARG A 84 1.38 22.72 19.47
CA ARG A 84 2.63 23.49 19.42
C ARG A 84 2.56 24.62 18.40
N VAL A 85 2.08 24.33 17.19
CA VAL A 85 1.90 25.34 16.13
C VAL A 85 0.90 26.42 16.55
N ALA A 86 -0.19 26.06 17.23
CA ALA A 86 -1.15 27.04 17.75
C ALA A 86 -0.55 27.99 18.82
N LEU A 87 0.54 27.58 19.48
CA LEU A 87 1.33 28.41 20.40
C LEU A 87 2.44 29.23 19.69
N GLY A 88 2.56 29.14 18.37
CA GLY A 88 3.65 29.73 17.60
C GLY A 88 4.99 29.01 17.78
N LEU A 89 4.97 27.78 18.30
CA LEU A 89 6.16 26.96 18.48
C LEU A 89 6.36 26.03 17.28
N PRO A 90 7.61 25.69 16.89
CA PRO A 90 7.85 24.67 15.88
C PRO A 90 7.23 23.34 16.31
N GLY A 91 6.58 22.65 15.37
CA GLY A 91 5.91 21.38 15.61
C GLY A 91 5.41 20.77 14.30
N VAL A 92 5.81 19.52 14.04
CA VAL A 92 5.27 18.70 12.95
C VAL A 92 5.16 17.25 13.42
N ALA A 93 4.01 16.62 13.17
CA ALA A 93 3.85 15.18 13.24
C ALA A 93 3.99 14.61 11.83
N VAL A 94 4.86 13.62 11.66
CA VAL A 94 5.03 12.91 10.40
C VAL A 94 4.37 11.56 10.55
N ASP A 95 3.22 11.37 9.90
CA ASP A 95 2.49 10.10 9.90
C ASP A 95 3.12 9.19 8.87
N LEU A 96 4.14 8.47 9.33
CA LEU A 96 4.93 7.58 8.50
C LEU A 96 4.12 6.34 8.11
N GLY A 97 4.21 5.97 6.83
CA GLY A 97 3.91 4.63 6.35
C GLY A 97 5.01 3.64 6.76
N MET A 98 5.18 2.58 5.96
CA MET A 98 6.11 1.50 6.27
C MET A 98 7.54 1.88 5.82
N ILE A 99 8.54 1.91 6.71
CA ILE A 99 9.94 2.21 6.31
C ILE A 99 10.68 0.89 6.01
N LEU A 100 11.25 0.73 4.82
CA LEU A 100 11.79 -0.57 4.34
C LEU A 100 13.14 -0.98 4.92
N SER A 101 13.98 -0.04 5.34
CA SER A 101 15.43 -0.30 5.50
C SER A 101 15.94 -0.33 6.93
N VAL A 102 15.21 0.24 7.91
CA VAL A 102 15.72 0.42 9.28
C VAL A 102 14.58 0.28 10.31
N GLY A 103 14.91 -0.36 11.44
CA GLY A 103 14.01 -0.50 12.59
C GLY A 103 13.12 -1.74 12.53
N PHE A 104 11.92 -1.64 13.11
CA PHE A 104 10.98 -2.76 13.29
C PHE A 104 10.68 -3.55 12.00
N ALA A 105 10.61 -2.86 10.87
CA ALA A 105 10.35 -3.43 9.55
C ALA A 105 11.45 -4.37 9.03
N ALA A 106 12.72 -4.02 9.29
CA ALA A 106 13.86 -4.85 8.88
C ALA A 106 13.97 -6.13 9.74
N GLU A 107 13.45 -6.07 10.96
CA GLU A 107 13.46 -7.19 11.92
C GLU A 107 12.26 -8.15 11.73
N ASN A 108 11.25 -7.79 10.94
CA ASN A 108 9.99 -8.53 10.88
C ASN A 108 9.38 -8.62 9.46
N GLN A 109 10.00 -9.42 8.60
CA GLN A 109 9.67 -9.53 7.16
C GLN A 109 8.23 -9.97 6.86
N GLU A 110 7.61 -10.81 7.69
CA GLU A 110 6.23 -11.28 7.51
C GLU A 110 5.22 -10.14 7.73
N SER A 111 5.48 -9.25 8.70
CA SER A 111 4.65 -8.06 8.93
C SER A 111 4.66 -7.09 7.74
N MET A 112 5.74 -7.08 6.96
CA MET A 112 5.89 -6.20 5.79
C MET A 112 4.97 -6.58 4.63
N ALA A 113 4.74 -7.89 4.42
CA ALA A 113 3.81 -8.36 3.39
C ALA A 113 2.37 -7.95 3.73
N ASN A 114 1.97 -8.10 5.00
CA ASN A 114 0.64 -7.72 5.46
C ASN A 114 0.39 -6.22 5.36
N LEU A 115 1.36 -5.38 5.75
CA LEU A 115 1.23 -3.91 5.65
C LEU A 115 1.09 -3.41 4.21
N ARG A 116 1.80 -4.05 3.25
CA ARG A 116 1.61 -3.73 1.82
C ARG A 116 0.21 -4.06 1.33
N GLN A 117 -0.36 -5.18 1.77
CA GLN A 117 -1.74 -5.55 1.45
C GLN A 117 -2.77 -4.61 2.10
N GLU A 118 -2.40 -3.96 3.21
CA GLU A 118 -3.20 -2.92 3.87
C GLU A 118 -3.05 -1.52 3.26
N GLY A 119 -2.32 -1.40 2.15
CA GLY A 119 -2.17 -0.17 1.37
C GLY A 119 -1.17 0.84 1.92
N PHE A 120 -0.32 0.42 2.86
CA PHE A 120 0.81 1.23 3.30
C PHE A 120 1.93 1.11 2.27
N ASN A 121 2.29 2.24 1.67
CA ASN A 121 3.47 2.32 0.81
C ASN A 121 4.73 2.22 1.65
N ALA A 122 5.71 1.60 1.03
CA ALA A 122 7.01 1.34 1.58
C ALA A 122 7.93 2.54 1.27
N MET A 123 8.28 3.32 2.27
CA MET A 123 9.21 4.45 2.18
C MET A 123 10.65 3.95 2.26
N ARG A 124 11.49 4.44 1.34
CA ARG A 124 12.92 4.18 1.34
C ARG A 124 13.65 5.08 2.34
N GLU A 125 14.82 4.66 2.78
CA GLU A 125 15.62 5.42 3.76
C GLU A 125 15.97 6.83 3.30
N ASP A 126 16.39 6.95 2.04
CA ASP A 126 16.80 8.20 1.44
C ASP A 126 15.62 9.16 1.27
N GLU A 127 14.42 8.64 1.02
CA GLU A 127 13.19 9.45 1.03
C GLU A 127 12.88 9.97 2.44
N PHE A 128 13.04 9.13 3.45
CA PHE A 128 12.86 9.53 4.85
C PHE A 128 13.92 10.55 5.30
N LEU A 129 15.19 10.34 4.96
CA LEU A 129 16.28 11.27 5.26
C LEU A 129 16.11 12.60 4.51
N ALA A 130 15.67 12.58 3.26
CA ALA A 130 15.37 13.80 2.50
C ALA A 130 14.21 14.60 3.14
N LEU A 131 13.19 13.90 3.65
CA LEU A 131 12.12 14.53 4.43
C LEU A 131 12.67 15.14 5.73
N LEU A 132 13.57 14.45 6.44
CA LEU A 132 14.20 15.01 7.63
C LEU A 132 15.08 16.23 7.31
N ASP A 133 15.85 16.21 6.22
CA ASP A 133 16.66 17.36 5.77
C ASP A 133 15.77 18.59 5.53
N MET A 134 14.60 18.38 4.92
CA MET A 134 13.59 19.42 4.72
C MET A 134 13.06 19.97 6.05
N LEU A 135 12.71 19.09 6.99
CA LEU A 135 12.07 19.47 8.26
C LEU A 135 13.07 20.02 9.30
N CYS A 136 14.35 19.68 9.18
CA CYS A 136 15.41 20.18 10.04
C CYS A 136 16.02 21.50 9.56
N ASP A 137 15.61 22.02 8.39
CA ASP A 137 16.16 23.25 7.81
C ASP A 137 15.84 24.48 8.70
N PRO A 138 16.86 25.09 9.35
CA PRO A 138 16.66 26.21 10.27
C PRO A 138 16.25 27.50 9.55
N SER A 139 16.39 27.58 8.22
CA SER A 139 15.90 28.71 7.43
C SER A 139 14.37 28.78 7.38
N GLY A 140 13.70 27.69 7.78
CA GLY A 140 12.27 27.60 7.87
C GLY A 140 11.57 27.70 6.51
N LYS A 141 12.24 27.38 5.41
CA LYS A 141 11.63 27.30 4.07
C LYS A 141 10.42 26.37 4.03
N TYR A 142 10.43 25.34 4.87
CA TYR A 142 9.36 24.37 5.04
C TYR A 142 8.78 24.39 6.46
N SER A 143 9.14 25.44 7.24
CA SER A 143 8.66 25.59 8.61
C SER A 143 7.20 26.01 8.62
N THR A 144 6.44 25.39 9.51
CA THR A 144 5.01 25.63 9.74
C THR A 144 4.72 27.04 10.28
N ASN A 145 5.75 27.85 10.56
CA ASN A 145 5.67 29.12 11.30
C ASN A 145 6.12 30.37 10.52
N THR A 146 6.57 30.26 9.27
CA THR A 146 7.19 31.38 8.54
C THR A 146 6.24 32.00 7.52
N ASN A 147 5.32 32.86 7.98
CA ASN A 147 4.69 33.95 7.19
C ASN A 147 4.17 33.62 5.77
N GLN A 148 3.91 32.36 5.44
CA GLN A 148 3.14 32.00 4.26
C GLN A 148 1.68 31.94 4.68
N GLN A 149 0.84 32.71 3.97
CA GLN A 149 -0.62 32.71 4.09
C GLN A 149 -1.27 31.34 3.79
N LEU A 150 -0.49 30.28 3.60
CA LEU A 150 -0.95 28.90 3.66
C LEU A 150 -1.13 28.54 5.13
N HIS A 151 -2.38 28.41 5.56
CA HIS A 151 -2.80 28.06 6.93
C HIS A 151 -1.74 27.26 7.69
N ALA A 152 -1.08 27.89 8.66
CA ALA A 152 -0.04 27.28 9.51
C ALA A 152 -0.48 25.93 10.13
N SER A 153 -1.79 25.70 10.27
CA SER A 153 -2.37 24.43 10.71
C SER A 153 -2.21 23.26 9.74
N SER A 154 -2.01 23.50 8.44
CA SER A 154 -1.95 22.47 7.40
C SER A 154 -0.64 21.68 7.39
N LEU A 155 0.45 22.27 7.88
CA LEU A 155 1.77 21.63 7.90
C LEU A 155 2.14 21.03 9.26
N ALA A 156 1.29 21.19 10.28
CA ALA A 156 1.50 20.58 11.60
C ALA A 156 1.42 19.05 11.57
N GLN A 157 0.87 18.48 10.50
CA GLN A 157 0.72 17.04 10.30
C GLN A 157 0.96 16.72 8.82
N ILE A 158 1.88 15.80 8.55
CA ILE A 158 2.24 15.36 7.20
C ILE A 158 2.05 13.85 7.15
N ALA A 159 1.06 13.40 6.38
CA ALA A 159 0.85 11.98 6.14
C ALA A 159 1.56 11.52 4.87
N VAL A 160 2.36 10.47 5.01
CA VAL A 160 3.15 9.88 3.92
C VAL A 160 2.97 8.37 3.93
N GLY A 161 3.18 7.76 2.77
CA GLY A 161 3.14 6.30 2.65
C GLY A 161 1.73 5.72 2.68
N LEU A 162 0.70 6.49 2.32
CA LEU A 162 -0.62 5.96 1.97
C LEU A 162 -0.74 5.94 0.45
N GLU A 163 -1.08 4.78 -0.11
CA GLU A 163 -1.29 4.66 -1.56
C GLU A 163 -2.66 5.17 -1.98
N ALA A 164 -2.70 5.82 -3.14
CA ALA A 164 -3.96 6.18 -3.78
C ALA A 164 -4.64 4.93 -4.38
N PRO A 165 -5.99 4.88 -4.44
CA PRO A 165 -6.73 3.78 -5.04
C PRO A 165 -6.26 3.45 -6.48
N ALA A 166 -5.96 4.47 -7.30
CA ALA A 166 -5.45 4.29 -8.64
C ALA A 166 -4.13 3.49 -8.66
N THR A 167 -3.19 3.83 -7.78
CA THR A 167 -1.90 3.12 -7.65
C THR A 167 -2.10 1.68 -7.19
N LEU A 168 -2.99 1.44 -6.23
CA LEU A 168 -3.28 0.08 -5.76
C LEU A 168 -3.87 -0.80 -6.87
N ARG A 169 -4.80 -0.26 -7.67
CA ARG A 169 -5.37 -0.96 -8.84
C ARG A 169 -4.31 -1.31 -9.87
N ILE A 170 -3.39 -0.38 -10.18
CA ILE A 170 -2.26 -0.64 -11.09
C ILE A 170 -1.38 -1.77 -10.55
N LYS A 171 -1.10 -1.77 -9.24
CA LYS A 171 -0.32 -2.80 -8.55
C LYS A 171 -1.09 -4.12 -8.36
N GLY A 172 -2.38 -4.18 -8.69
CA GLY A 172 -3.23 -5.34 -8.47
C GLY A 172 -3.44 -5.68 -7.00
N ILE A 173 -3.22 -4.72 -6.10
CA ILE A 173 -3.42 -4.88 -4.65
C ILE A 173 -4.90 -4.57 -4.36
N PRO A 174 -5.62 -5.45 -3.65
CA PRO A 174 -7.00 -5.17 -3.23
C PRO A 174 -7.07 -3.89 -2.39
N GLU A 175 -8.09 -3.07 -2.63
CA GLU A 175 -8.29 -1.84 -1.87
C GLU A 175 -8.55 -2.15 -0.38
N PRO A 176 -7.77 -1.56 0.55
CA PRO A 176 -7.93 -1.79 1.98
C PRO A 176 -9.29 -1.36 2.51
N ALA A 177 -9.75 -2.00 3.59
CA ALA A 177 -11.06 -1.73 4.16
C ALA A 177 -11.27 -0.26 4.58
N TRP A 178 -10.22 0.44 5.01
CA TRP A 178 -10.29 1.85 5.41
C TRP A 178 -10.66 2.78 4.24
N MET A 179 -10.38 2.39 2.99
CA MET A 179 -10.75 3.18 1.80
C MET A 179 -12.27 3.22 1.54
N ASN A 180 -13.05 2.33 2.18
CA ASN A 180 -14.51 2.37 2.13
C ASN A 180 -15.11 3.46 3.03
N ASP A 181 -14.33 4.03 3.95
CA ASP A 181 -14.80 5.13 4.79
C ASP A 181 -15.04 6.37 3.91
N PRO A 182 -16.22 7.02 4.01
CA PRO A 182 -16.52 8.25 3.27
C PRO A 182 -15.46 9.34 3.36
N LEU A 183 -14.69 9.38 4.46
CA LEU A 183 -13.59 10.33 4.65
C LEU A 183 -12.55 10.26 3.53
N PHE A 184 -12.28 9.06 2.98
CA PHE A 184 -11.22 8.83 1.98
C PHE A 184 -11.74 8.79 0.53
N LYS A 185 -13.03 9.04 0.29
CA LYS A 185 -13.60 9.05 -1.07
C LYS A 185 -12.91 10.02 -2.02
N HIS A 186 -12.36 11.11 -1.50
CA HIS A 186 -11.62 12.08 -2.29
C HIS A 186 -10.33 11.50 -2.92
N LEU A 187 -9.74 10.45 -2.34
CA LEU A 187 -8.56 9.79 -2.91
C LEU A 187 -8.86 9.12 -4.26
N TYR A 188 -10.12 8.76 -4.53
CA TYR A 188 -10.53 8.20 -5.82
C TYR A 188 -10.52 9.23 -6.96
N GLN A 189 -10.39 10.52 -6.64
CA GLN A 189 -10.21 11.58 -7.63
C GLN A 189 -8.75 11.72 -8.08
N ILE A 190 -7.81 11.10 -7.35
CA ILE A 190 -6.39 11.09 -7.71
C ILE A 190 -6.20 10.11 -8.85
N ARG A 191 -5.86 10.68 -10.01
CA ARG A 191 -5.57 9.95 -11.23
C ARG A 191 -4.18 9.32 -11.18
N GLY A 192 -4.07 8.07 -11.64
CA GLY A 192 -2.80 7.39 -11.85
C GLY A 192 -2.11 7.84 -13.12
N ASP A 193 -0.79 7.67 -13.20
CA ASP A 193 -0.02 7.89 -14.43
C ASP A 193 -0.43 6.80 -15.44
N GLY A 194 -1.40 7.13 -16.29
CA GLY A 194 -2.20 6.19 -17.09
C GLY A 194 -3.64 6.66 -17.36
N ASP A 195 -4.14 7.60 -16.56
CA ASP A 195 -5.52 8.15 -16.66
C ASP A 195 -5.62 9.37 -17.60
N ASN A 196 -4.63 9.58 -18.48
CA ASN A 196 -4.69 10.59 -19.53
C ASN A 196 -5.36 10.01 -20.78
N GLU A 197 -6.68 9.83 -20.72
CA GLU A 197 -7.55 9.85 -21.91
C GLU A 197 -9.01 10.03 -21.49
N GLY A 198 -9.64 11.10 -22.00
CA GLY A 198 -11.09 11.15 -22.24
C GLY A 198 -12.02 11.44 -21.07
N ASP A 199 -12.65 12.62 -21.10
CA ASP A 199 -13.95 12.86 -20.49
C ASP A 199 -14.98 12.01 -21.25
N GLY A 200 -15.31 10.83 -20.71
CA GLY A 200 -16.25 9.88 -21.28
C GLY A 200 -16.44 8.72 -20.32
N ASP A 201 -17.67 8.23 -20.18
CA ASP A 201 -18.09 7.09 -19.35
C ASP A 201 -17.41 5.77 -19.78
N GLY A 202 -16.09 5.67 -19.61
CA GLY A 202 -15.24 4.63 -20.17
C GLY A 202 -14.61 3.73 -19.11
N GLU A 203 -15.02 2.46 -19.14
CA GLU A 203 -14.30 1.31 -18.59
C GLU A 203 -12.80 1.38 -18.94
N GLY A 204 -11.93 1.18 -17.94
CA GLY A 204 -10.49 1.31 -18.09
C GLY A 204 -9.90 0.42 -19.19
N SER A 205 -9.10 1.01 -20.07
CA SER A 205 -8.37 0.35 -21.15
C SER A 205 -7.13 -0.41 -20.64
N GLY A 206 -7.36 -1.46 -19.89
CA GLY A 206 -6.61 -2.70 -20.10
C GLY A 206 -7.70 -3.71 -20.35
N THR A 207 -7.98 -4.04 -21.62
CA THR A 207 -9.16 -4.81 -22.00
C THR A 207 -9.23 -6.07 -21.16
N SER A 208 -10.09 -6.06 -20.13
CA SER A 208 -10.14 -7.14 -19.16
C SER A 208 -10.49 -8.40 -19.93
N CYS A 209 -9.85 -9.51 -19.54
CA CYS A 209 -10.15 -10.81 -20.13
C CYS A 209 -11.66 -11.09 -20.04
N ALA A 210 -12.33 -10.62 -18.99
CA ALA A 210 -13.77 -10.71 -18.79
C ALA A 210 -14.60 -9.93 -19.83
N THR A 211 -14.04 -8.90 -20.47
CA THR A 211 -14.68 -8.11 -21.54
C THR A 211 -14.41 -8.70 -22.92
N LEU A 212 -13.23 -9.30 -23.14
CA LEU A 212 -12.83 -9.87 -24.43
C LEU A 212 -13.29 -11.33 -24.63
N LEU A 213 -13.32 -12.14 -23.57
CA LEU A 213 -13.71 -13.54 -23.62
C LEU A 213 -15.13 -13.77 -24.16
N PRO A 214 -16.14 -12.96 -23.82
CA PRO A 214 -17.48 -13.11 -24.39
C PRO A 214 -17.54 -12.85 -25.89
N ALA A 215 -16.58 -12.12 -26.45
CA ALA A 215 -16.48 -11.81 -27.88
C ALA A 215 -15.63 -12.82 -28.68
N ALA A 216 -15.06 -13.84 -28.01
CA ALA A 216 -14.26 -14.86 -28.67
C ALA A 216 -15.14 -15.78 -29.54
N THR A 217 -14.80 -15.89 -30.82
CA THR A 217 -15.55 -16.70 -31.80
C THR A 217 -15.12 -18.16 -31.86
N SER A 218 -13.97 -18.50 -31.28
CA SER A 218 -13.41 -19.85 -31.27
C SER A 218 -12.60 -20.11 -30.01
N LEU A 219 -12.38 -21.39 -29.70
CA LEU A 219 -11.52 -21.77 -28.57
C LEU A 219 -10.07 -21.27 -28.77
N ASP A 220 -9.59 -21.24 -30.01
CA ASP A 220 -8.28 -20.71 -30.37
C ASP A 220 -8.16 -19.21 -30.08
N ASP A 221 -9.22 -18.44 -30.38
CA ASP A 221 -9.27 -17.01 -30.09
C ASP A 221 -9.34 -16.76 -28.57
N ALA A 222 -10.16 -17.53 -27.85
CA ALA A 222 -10.24 -17.46 -26.39
C ALA A 222 -8.89 -17.82 -25.73
N THR A 223 -8.20 -18.84 -26.24
CA THR A 223 -6.87 -19.25 -25.75
C THR A 223 -5.83 -18.16 -25.94
N LYS A 224 -5.84 -17.45 -27.08
CA LYS A 224 -4.94 -16.30 -27.32
C LYS A 224 -5.23 -15.15 -26.36
N ILE A 225 -6.50 -14.85 -26.13
CA ILE A 225 -6.94 -13.80 -25.18
C ILE A 225 -6.47 -14.13 -23.76
N VAL A 226 -6.68 -15.37 -23.30
CA VAL A 226 -6.24 -15.81 -21.97
C VAL A 226 -4.73 -15.85 -21.85
N SER A 227 -4.01 -16.31 -22.89
CA SER A 227 -2.54 -16.36 -22.90
C SER A 227 -1.93 -14.96 -22.74
N ALA A 228 -2.43 -13.98 -23.51
CA ALA A 228 -1.99 -12.60 -23.40
C ALA A 228 -2.26 -12.02 -21.99
N ALA A 229 -3.43 -12.34 -21.41
CA ALA A 229 -3.79 -11.90 -20.07
C ALA A 229 -2.89 -12.52 -18.98
N ILE A 230 -2.54 -13.81 -19.11
CA ILE A 230 -1.59 -14.48 -18.19
C ILE A 230 -0.21 -13.83 -18.30
N VAL A 231 0.29 -13.57 -19.52
CA VAL A 231 1.59 -12.92 -19.73
C VAL A 231 1.63 -11.53 -19.08
N GLN A 232 0.60 -10.70 -19.28
CA GLN A 232 0.50 -9.40 -18.62
C GLN A 232 0.47 -9.51 -17.10
N LYS A 233 -0.28 -10.50 -16.56
CA LYS A 233 -0.37 -10.74 -15.12
C LYS A 233 0.99 -11.16 -14.54
N LEU A 234 1.73 -12.02 -15.25
CA LEU A 234 3.08 -12.44 -14.85
C LEU A 234 4.09 -11.31 -14.92
N CYS A 235 4.06 -10.48 -15.96
CA CYS A 235 4.93 -9.31 -16.07
C CYS A 235 4.74 -8.35 -14.89
N LYS A 236 3.48 -8.12 -14.49
CA LYS A 236 3.15 -7.30 -13.32
C LYS A 236 3.58 -7.95 -12.00
N ALA A 237 3.39 -9.26 -11.84
CA ALA A 237 3.74 -9.97 -10.61
C ALA A 237 5.25 -10.14 -10.41
N LEU A 238 6.00 -10.35 -11.51
CA LEU A 238 7.42 -10.65 -11.50
C LEU A 238 8.31 -9.46 -11.91
N SER A 239 7.72 -8.28 -12.11
CA SER A 239 8.42 -7.07 -12.62
C SER A 239 9.27 -7.34 -13.88
N SER A 240 8.77 -8.21 -14.77
CA SER A 240 9.47 -8.69 -15.97
C SER A 240 8.89 -8.06 -17.25
N SER A 241 9.64 -8.06 -18.36
CA SER A 241 9.13 -7.57 -19.65
C SER A 241 8.35 -8.66 -20.39
N GLU A 242 7.32 -8.29 -21.15
CA GLU A 242 6.56 -9.21 -22.02
C GLU A 242 7.45 -9.96 -23.02
N ARG A 243 8.61 -9.39 -23.37
CA ARG A 243 9.59 -10.01 -24.28
C ARG A 243 10.38 -11.16 -23.64
N ASP A 244 10.34 -11.28 -22.32
CA ASP A 244 11.09 -12.27 -21.55
C ASP A 244 10.24 -13.52 -21.23
N ILE A 245 8.93 -13.50 -21.56
CA ILE A 245 8.00 -14.60 -21.31
C ILE A 245 7.70 -15.34 -22.61
N ASP A 246 8.20 -16.58 -22.68
CA ASP A 246 7.89 -17.55 -23.73
C ASP A 246 6.71 -18.43 -23.29
N VAL A 247 5.59 -18.31 -24.02
CA VAL A 247 4.32 -19.01 -23.74
C VAL A 247 4.40 -20.52 -23.92
N SER A 248 5.44 -21.03 -24.61
CA SER A 248 5.67 -22.46 -24.77
C SER A 248 6.29 -23.13 -23.53
N LYS A 249 6.69 -22.34 -22.53
CA LYS A 249 7.32 -22.84 -21.30
C LYS A 249 6.34 -22.86 -20.12
N PRO A 250 6.54 -23.76 -19.15
CA PRO A 250 5.73 -23.82 -17.94
C PRO A 250 5.98 -22.65 -17.00
N LEU A 251 4.97 -22.27 -16.22
CA LEU A 251 5.01 -21.12 -15.30
C LEU A 251 6.14 -21.22 -14.25
N HIS A 252 6.42 -22.42 -13.74
CA HIS A 252 7.48 -22.63 -12.76
C HIS A 252 8.88 -22.28 -13.30
N SER A 253 9.07 -22.23 -14.62
CA SER A 253 10.35 -21.82 -15.22
C SER A 253 10.66 -20.33 -15.05
N TYR A 254 9.64 -19.53 -14.72
CA TYR A 254 9.74 -18.09 -14.46
C TYR A 254 9.77 -17.74 -12.96
N GLY A 255 9.95 -18.73 -12.08
CA GLY A 255 10.01 -18.51 -10.63
C GLY A 255 8.64 -18.37 -9.95
N VAL A 256 7.56 -18.79 -10.62
CA VAL A 256 6.23 -18.91 -10.00
C VAL A 256 6.27 -19.98 -8.90
N ASP A 257 6.06 -19.57 -7.65
CA ASP A 257 6.00 -20.44 -6.48
C ASP A 257 4.55 -20.78 -6.08
N SER A 258 4.38 -21.54 -4.99
CA SER A 258 3.07 -21.95 -4.48
C SER A 258 2.18 -20.77 -4.05
N LEU A 259 2.75 -19.63 -3.67
CA LEU A 259 1.99 -18.46 -3.25
C LEU A 259 1.45 -17.72 -4.47
N VAL A 260 2.30 -17.46 -5.47
CA VAL A 260 1.89 -16.85 -6.74
C VAL A 260 0.85 -17.73 -7.45
N ALA A 261 0.95 -19.06 -7.32
CA ALA A 261 -0.05 -19.98 -7.89
C ALA A 261 -1.45 -19.84 -7.24
N VAL A 262 -1.52 -19.58 -5.93
CA VAL A 262 -2.80 -19.32 -5.24
C VAL A 262 -3.39 -17.98 -5.68
N GLU A 263 -2.56 -16.95 -5.86
CA GLU A 263 -2.99 -15.65 -6.40
C GLU A 263 -3.50 -15.78 -7.84
N LEU A 264 -2.80 -16.53 -8.69
CA LEU A 264 -3.21 -16.82 -10.07
C LEU A 264 -4.55 -17.55 -10.12
N ARG A 265 -4.79 -18.52 -9.22
CA ARG A 265 -6.09 -19.19 -9.13
C ARG A 265 -7.23 -18.22 -8.83
N ALA A 266 -7.05 -17.33 -7.86
CA ALA A 266 -8.06 -16.32 -7.53
C ALA A 266 -8.31 -15.37 -8.72
N TRP A 267 -7.24 -15.04 -9.45
CA TRP A 267 -7.32 -14.23 -10.67
C TRP A 267 -8.06 -14.94 -11.81
N PHE A 268 -7.81 -16.22 -12.07
CA PHE A 268 -8.54 -17.01 -13.07
C PHE A 268 -10.04 -17.04 -12.82
N MET A 269 -10.46 -17.18 -11.56
CA MET A 269 -11.88 -17.12 -11.18
C MET A 269 -12.48 -15.74 -11.46
N LYS A 270 -11.74 -14.66 -11.22
CA LYS A 270 -12.24 -13.29 -11.35
C LYS A 270 -12.27 -12.79 -12.80
N GLU A 271 -11.19 -13.00 -13.55
CA GLU A 271 -11.01 -12.38 -14.87
C GLU A 271 -11.32 -13.34 -16.03
N VAL A 272 -11.20 -14.65 -15.81
CA VAL A 272 -11.46 -15.68 -16.82
C VAL A 272 -12.72 -16.48 -16.51
N GLY A 273 -13.25 -16.39 -15.28
CA GLY A 273 -14.43 -17.14 -14.86
C GLY A 273 -14.20 -18.64 -14.81
N SER A 274 -12.97 -19.07 -14.51
CA SER A 274 -12.51 -20.46 -14.62
C SER A 274 -11.87 -20.94 -13.32
N ASP A 275 -12.33 -22.08 -12.77
CA ASP A 275 -11.73 -22.71 -11.59
C ASP A 275 -10.60 -23.66 -12.02
N ILE A 276 -9.38 -23.19 -11.83
CA ILE A 276 -8.16 -23.94 -12.13
C ILE A 276 -7.52 -24.39 -10.81
N ALA A 277 -7.18 -25.68 -10.73
CA ALA A 277 -6.51 -26.20 -9.56
C ALA A 277 -5.08 -25.64 -9.46
N VAL A 278 -4.59 -25.37 -8.25
CA VAL A 278 -3.20 -24.94 -8.02
C VAL A 278 -2.21 -25.96 -8.60
N PHE A 279 -2.55 -27.25 -8.56
CA PHE A 279 -1.78 -28.32 -9.19
C PHE A 279 -1.62 -28.11 -10.70
N ASP A 280 -2.68 -27.71 -11.40
CA ASP A 280 -2.63 -27.46 -12.84
C ASP A 280 -1.75 -26.23 -13.14
N ILE A 281 -1.85 -25.18 -12.33
CA ILE A 281 -1.00 -23.96 -12.46
C ILE A 281 0.48 -24.27 -12.26
N MET A 282 0.80 -25.15 -11.31
CA MET A 282 2.17 -25.54 -10.97
C MET A 282 2.70 -26.73 -11.77
N SER A 283 1.86 -27.37 -12.57
CA SER A 283 2.25 -28.52 -13.38
C SER A 283 3.27 -28.12 -14.46
N GLY A 284 3.91 -29.10 -15.07
CA GLY A 284 4.89 -28.88 -16.15
C GLY A 284 4.28 -28.50 -17.51
N GLN A 285 2.98 -28.19 -17.57
CA GLN A 285 2.33 -27.76 -18.80
C GLN A 285 2.75 -26.34 -19.19
N SER A 286 2.78 -26.07 -20.48
CA SER A 286 3.08 -24.75 -21.02
C SER A 286 2.00 -23.72 -20.66
N LEU A 287 2.35 -22.44 -20.72
CA LEU A 287 1.40 -21.34 -20.49
C LEU A 287 0.23 -21.40 -21.49
N GLU A 288 0.51 -21.78 -22.75
CA GLU A 288 -0.51 -21.95 -23.78
C GLU A 288 -1.49 -23.10 -23.46
N GLU A 289 -1.01 -24.24 -22.97
CA GLU A 289 -1.85 -25.36 -22.52
C GLU A 289 -2.71 -24.97 -21.32
N LEU A 290 -2.13 -24.23 -20.36
CA LEU A 290 -2.87 -23.70 -19.21
C LEU A 290 -3.94 -22.69 -19.65
N ALA A 291 -3.63 -21.84 -20.62
CA ALA A 291 -4.57 -20.86 -21.17
C ALA A 291 -5.73 -21.57 -21.90
N ALA A 292 -5.45 -22.62 -22.66
CA ALA A 292 -6.47 -23.43 -23.33
C ALA A 292 -7.39 -24.14 -22.31
N LEU A 293 -6.80 -24.69 -21.24
CA LEU A 293 -7.56 -25.30 -20.15
C LEU A 293 -8.49 -24.26 -19.48
N ALA A 294 -7.98 -23.06 -19.21
CA ALA A 294 -8.74 -21.98 -18.61
C ALA A 294 -9.85 -21.44 -19.52
N ALA A 295 -9.58 -21.31 -20.82
CA ALA A 295 -10.55 -20.92 -21.84
C ALA A 295 -11.70 -21.95 -21.97
N ARG A 296 -11.39 -23.26 -21.99
CA ARG A 296 -12.41 -24.32 -22.04
C ARG A 296 -13.35 -24.33 -20.84
N ARG A 297 -12.81 -24.02 -19.66
CA ARG A 297 -13.56 -23.99 -18.39
C ARG A 297 -14.13 -22.62 -18.05
N SER A 298 -13.98 -21.64 -18.95
CA SER A 298 -14.43 -20.28 -18.71
C SER A 298 -15.95 -20.20 -18.73
N SER A 299 -16.53 -19.65 -17.66
CA SER A 299 -17.94 -19.27 -17.62
C SER A 299 -18.25 -17.98 -18.40
N PHE A 300 -17.23 -17.29 -18.93
CA PHE A 300 -17.37 -16.05 -19.68
C PHE A 300 -17.30 -16.24 -21.21
N ALA A 301 -16.77 -17.38 -21.68
CA ALA A 301 -16.70 -17.71 -23.08
C ALA A 301 -17.97 -18.48 -23.52
N SER A 302 -18.65 -17.98 -24.56
CA SER A 302 -19.84 -18.64 -25.14
C SER A 302 -19.41 -19.56 -26.29
N LEU A 303 -18.61 -20.58 -25.99
CA LEU A 303 -18.14 -21.53 -27.00
C LEU A 303 -19.18 -22.64 -27.13
N GLU A 304 -19.79 -22.81 -28.31
CA GLU A 304 -20.68 -23.93 -28.57
C GLU A 304 -19.89 -25.23 -28.38
N ASP A 305 -20.35 -26.09 -27.47
CA ASP A 305 -19.80 -27.43 -27.27
C ASP A 305 -19.83 -28.19 -28.61
N GLU A 306 -18.66 -28.36 -29.25
CA GLU A 306 -18.47 -29.47 -30.16
C GLU A 306 -18.67 -30.73 -29.33
N LYS A 307 -19.89 -31.28 -29.41
CA LYS A 307 -20.24 -32.59 -28.90
C LYS A 307 -19.11 -33.57 -29.22
N GLU A 308 -18.54 -34.15 -28.17
CA GLU A 308 -17.73 -35.36 -28.26
C GLU A 308 -18.51 -36.39 -29.10
N GLY A 309 -18.01 -36.62 -30.32
CA GLY A 309 -18.42 -37.70 -31.19
C GLY A 309 -17.52 -38.90 -30.95
N GLU A 310 -18.19 -40.00 -30.55
CA GLU A 310 -17.76 -41.41 -30.41
C GLU A 310 -17.02 -41.83 -29.11
#